data_AF-J0D5T0-F1
#
_entry.id   AF-J0D5T0-F1
#
_cell.length_a   1.000
_cell.length_b   1.000
_cell.length_c   1.000
_cell.angle_alpha   90.00
_cell.angle_beta   90.00
_cell.angle_gamma   90.00
#
_symmetry.space_group_name_H-M   'P 1'
#
loop_
_entity.id
_entity.type
_entity.pdbx_description
1 polymer ?
#
loop_
_entity_poly.entity_id
_entity_poly.type
_entity_poly.pdbx_seq_one_letter_code
_entity_poly.pdbx_strand_id
1 'polypeptide(L)'
;MSNQTQTATLSGGYRIEMLSGSNWLPWKRRMLAIMRDSDLEMYIKEGAERPKTTATTDTTAKDAELAAQKAWDIGDSKARTRIELSVGDSEMVHLTGAETAREMWEQLIQVKEARGRSGILA
;
A
#
# COMPACT_ATOMS: atom_id res chain seq x y z
N MET A 1 28.52 -15.01 -4.65
CA MET A 1 27.14 -15.05 -5.18
C MET A 1 26.70 -13.61 -5.37
N SER A 2 26.44 -13.17 -6.60
CA SER A 2 25.98 -11.81 -6.84
C SER A 2 24.55 -11.68 -6.33
N ASN A 3 24.31 -10.83 -5.32
CA ASN A 3 22.97 -10.41 -4.96
C ASN A 3 22.42 -9.57 -6.13
N GLN A 4 21.67 -10.20 -7.04
CA GLN A 4 20.92 -9.47 -8.04
C GLN A 4 19.73 -8.81 -7.35
N THR A 5 19.77 -7.48 -7.32
CA THR A 5 18.64 -6.66 -6.89
C THR A 5 17.48 -6.83 -7.86
N GLN A 6 16.35 -7.36 -7.40
CA GLN A 6 15.15 -7.49 -8.23
C GLN A 6 14.49 -6.12 -8.39
N THR A 7 13.99 -5.83 -9.59
CA THR A 7 13.32 -4.56 -9.91
C THR A 7 11.91 -4.84 -10.43
N ALA A 8 10.92 -4.21 -9.80
CA ALA A 8 9.55 -4.22 -10.25
C ALA A 8 9.31 -3.10 -11.28
N THR A 9 8.55 -3.41 -12.34
CA THR A 9 7.99 -2.42 -13.25
C THR A 9 6.51 -2.26 -12.92
N LEU A 10 6.12 -1.07 -12.47
CA LEU A 10 4.75 -0.78 -12.10
C LEU A 10 4.01 -0.06 -13.23
N SER A 11 2.67 -0.12 -13.18
CA SER A 11 1.80 0.70 -14.02
C SER A 11 2.21 2.18 -13.92
N GLY A 12 2.30 2.89 -15.05
CA GLY A 12 2.79 4.27 -15.09
C GLY A 12 4.28 4.39 -15.43
N GLY A 13 4.97 3.28 -15.69
CA GLY A 13 6.36 3.28 -16.15
C GLY A 13 7.40 3.40 -15.03
N TYR A 14 6.96 3.38 -13.77
CA TYR A 14 7.87 3.42 -12.63
C TYR A 14 8.67 2.13 -12.53
N ARG A 15 9.96 2.27 -12.22
CA ARG A 15 10.83 1.17 -11.83
C ARG A 15 11.26 1.36 -10.39
N ILE A 16 11.03 0.35 -9.58
CA ILE A 16 11.39 0.35 -8.17
C ILE A 16 12.10 -0.96 -7.85
N GLU A 17 13.24 -0.87 -7.17
CA GLU A 17 13.87 -2.03 -6.56
C GLU A 17 12.88 -2.68 -5.58
N MET A 18 12.70 -3.99 -5.65
CA MET A 18 11.74 -4.71 -4.81
C MET A 18 12.12 -4.62 -3.33
N LEU A 19 11.12 -4.60 -2.44
CA LEU A 19 11.36 -4.59 -1.00
C LEU A 19 12.13 -5.84 -0.59
N SER A 20 13.16 -5.63 0.22
CA SER A 20 13.97 -6.68 0.82
C SER A 20 14.26 -6.36 2.29
N GLY A 21 15.06 -7.21 2.94
CA GLY A 21 15.46 -7.03 4.33
C GLY A 21 16.26 -5.75 4.61
N SER A 22 16.95 -5.20 3.61
CA SER A 22 17.97 -4.15 3.81
C SER A 22 17.63 -2.79 3.19
N ASN A 23 16.59 -2.69 2.35
CA ASN A 23 16.32 -1.49 1.55
C ASN A 23 15.02 -0.75 1.93
N TRP A 24 14.50 -0.96 3.15
CA TRP A 24 13.23 -0.37 3.60
C TRP A 24 13.12 1.14 3.38
N LEU A 25 14.10 1.93 3.86
CA LEU A 25 14.00 3.40 3.78
C LEU A 25 13.98 3.92 2.34
N PRO A 26 14.91 3.52 1.44
CA PRO A 26 14.82 3.86 0.02
C PRO A 26 13.52 3.38 -0.63
N TRP A 27 13.09 2.14 -0.36
CA TRP A 27 11.87 1.57 -0.91
C TRP A 27 10.63 2.37 -0.50
N LYS A 28 10.48 2.63 0.81
CA LYS A 28 9.36 3.40 1.37
C LYS A 28 9.25 4.78 0.73
N ARG A 29 10.38 5.49 0.61
CA ARG A 29 10.41 6.84 0.02
C ARG A 29 10.00 6.83 -1.45
N ARG A 30 10.48 5.85 -2.23
CA ARG A 30 10.12 5.68 -3.65
C ARG A 30 8.64 5.28 -3.80
N MET A 31 8.17 4.34 -3.00
CA MET A 31 6.77 3.91 -3.02
C MET A 31 5.82 5.07 -2.70
N LEU A 32 6.12 5.87 -1.67
CA LEU A 32 5.33 7.08 -1.37
C LEU A 32 5.32 8.08 -2.53
N ALA A 33 6.43 8.24 -3.25
CA ALA A 33 6.48 9.10 -4.42
C ALA A 33 5.58 8.57 -5.56
N ILE A 34 5.62 7.25 -5.82
CA ILE A 34 4.79 6.58 -6.83
C ILE A 34 3.30 6.70 -6.47
N MET A 35 2.95 6.48 -5.20
CA MET A 35 1.57 6.62 -4.72
C MET A 35 1.05 8.04 -4.90
N ARG A 36 1.90 9.05 -4.63
CA ARG A 36 1.51 10.46 -4.80
C ARG A 36 1.34 10.87 -6.25
N ASP A 37 2.29 10.49 -7.11
CA ASP A 37 2.27 10.82 -8.54
C ASP A 37 1.08 10.20 -9.27
N SER A 38 0.49 9.15 -8.70
CA SER A 38 -0.67 8.46 -9.24
C SER A 38 -1.95 8.63 -8.40
N ASP A 39 -2.00 9.63 -7.51
CA ASP A 39 -3.18 9.96 -6.70
C ASP A 39 -3.72 8.82 -5.81
N LEU A 40 -2.85 7.90 -5.39
CA LEU A 40 -3.21 6.76 -4.52
C LEU A 40 -2.74 6.91 -3.07
N GLU A 41 -1.98 7.96 -2.74
CA GLU A 41 -1.46 8.17 -1.37
C GLU A 41 -2.59 8.22 -0.32
N MET A 42 -3.81 8.62 -0.70
CA MET A 42 -4.97 8.65 0.19
C MET A 42 -5.39 7.28 0.76
N TYR A 43 -5.11 6.18 0.06
CA TYR A 43 -5.53 4.83 0.48
C TYR A 43 -4.59 4.19 1.53
N ILE A 44 -3.42 4.78 1.77
CA ILE A 44 -2.44 4.27 2.74
C ILE A 44 -2.30 5.18 3.97
N LYS A 45 -2.94 6.35 3.94
CA LYS A 45 -2.95 7.32 5.05
C LYS A 45 -3.78 6.81 6.22
N GLU A 46 -3.46 7.32 7.40
CA GLU A 46 -4.28 7.12 8.59
C GLU A 46 -5.70 7.63 8.35
N GLY A 47 -6.70 6.84 8.75
CA GLY A 47 -8.12 7.14 8.51
C GLY A 47 -8.62 6.83 7.09
N ALA A 48 -7.82 6.16 6.25
CA ALA A 48 -8.29 5.62 4.98
C ALA A 48 -9.35 4.52 5.22
N GLU A 49 -10.62 4.92 5.24
CA GLU A 49 -11.76 4.02 5.39
C GLU A 49 -12.61 3.99 4.13
N ARG A 50 -13.13 2.81 3.82
CA ARG A 50 -14.16 2.64 2.80
C ARG A 50 -15.42 3.44 3.18
N PRO A 51 -16.02 4.21 2.26
CA PRO A 51 -17.26 4.94 2.53
C PRO A 51 -18.36 4.01 3.06
N LYS A 52 -19.00 4.42 4.17
CA LYS A 52 -20.08 3.66 4.82
C LYS A 52 -21.39 3.90 4.08
N THR A 53 -22.21 2.86 3.98
CA THR A 53 -23.57 2.96 3.44
C THR A 53 -24.48 3.56 4.50
N THR A 54 -25.30 4.55 4.15
CA THR A 54 -26.29 5.11 5.09
C THR A 54 -27.67 4.49 4.83
N ALA A 55 -28.50 4.39 5.88
CA ALA A 55 -29.87 3.88 5.78
C ALA A 55 -30.83 4.95 5.19
N THR A 56 -30.45 5.55 4.07
CA THR A 56 -31.25 6.59 3.39
C THR A 56 -32.27 5.92 2.46
N THR A 57 -33.51 6.43 2.42
CA THR A 57 -34.57 5.92 1.52
C THR A 57 -34.56 6.55 0.13
N ASP A 58 -33.78 7.62 -0.05
CA ASP A 58 -33.59 8.30 -1.33
C ASP A 58 -32.73 7.45 -2.29
N THR A 59 -33.30 7.09 -3.44
CA THR A 59 -32.64 6.30 -4.48
C THR A 59 -31.41 7.00 -5.06
N THR A 60 -31.45 8.31 -5.24
CA THR A 60 -30.33 9.10 -5.77
C THR A 60 -29.16 9.08 -4.80
N ALA A 61 -29.45 9.18 -3.51
CA ALA A 61 -28.42 9.10 -2.46
C ALA A 61 -27.76 7.71 -2.43
N LYS A 62 -28.55 6.63 -2.58
CA LYS A 62 -28.01 5.27 -2.65
C LYS A 62 -27.10 5.05 -3.86
N ASP A 63 -27.48 5.56 -5.02
CA ASP A 63 -26.68 5.43 -6.24
C ASP A 63 -25.34 6.17 -6.10
N ALA A 64 -25.35 7.37 -5.48
CA ALA A 64 -24.14 8.13 -5.18
C ALA A 64 -23.23 7.40 -4.18
N GLU A 65 -23.79 6.82 -3.11
CA GLU A 65 -23.03 6.02 -2.14
C GLU A 65 -22.39 4.79 -2.78
N LEU A 66 -23.14 4.08 -3.63
CA LEU A 66 -22.63 2.92 -4.34
C LEU A 66 -21.50 3.30 -5.31
N ALA A 67 -21.65 4.42 -6.00
CA ALA A 67 -20.60 4.95 -6.89
C ALA A 67 -19.33 5.32 -6.10
N ALA A 68 -19.48 5.99 -4.95
CA ALA A 68 -18.37 6.35 -4.08
C ALA A 68 -17.64 5.11 -3.53
N GLN A 69 -18.38 4.09 -3.10
CA GLN A 69 -17.82 2.82 -2.65
C GLN A 69 -17.04 2.11 -3.76
N LYS A 70 -17.63 1.98 -4.95
CA LYS A 70 -16.93 1.37 -6.10
C LYS A 70 -15.67 2.13 -6.49
N ALA A 71 -15.72 3.46 -6.49
CA ALA A 71 -14.56 4.29 -6.80
C ALA A 71 -13.45 4.08 -5.75
N TRP A 72 -13.82 4.00 -4.47
CA TRP A 72 -12.87 3.68 -3.40
C TRP A 72 -12.27 2.29 -3.57
N ASP A 73 -13.10 1.26 -3.80
CA ASP A 73 -12.67 -0.13 -3.99
C ASP A 73 -11.67 -0.25 -5.16
N ILE A 74 -11.90 0.48 -6.25
CA ILE A 74 -10.99 0.55 -7.40
C ILE A 74 -9.65 1.20 -7.01
N GLY A 75 -9.68 2.31 -6.28
CA GLY A 75 -8.47 3.03 -5.88
C GLY A 75 -7.64 2.24 -4.87
N ASP A 76 -8.28 1.63 -3.87
CA ASP A 76 -7.64 0.76 -2.89
C ASP A 76 -7.02 -0.47 -3.58
N SER A 77 -7.76 -1.13 -4.48
CA SER A 77 -7.25 -2.25 -5.28
C SER A 77 -5.98 -1.87 -6.06
N LYS A 78 -5.96 -0.70 -6.72
CA LYS A 78 -4.76 -0.22 -7.42
C LYS A 78 -3.59 0.04 -6.48
N ALA A 79 -3.86 0.57 -5.28
CA ALA A 79 -2.83 0.83 -4.28
C ALA A 79 -2.24 -0.48 -3.75
N ARG A 80 -3.10 -1.45 -3.40
CA ARG A 80 -2.70 -2.81 -3.03
C ARG A 80 -1.81 -3.46 -4.08
N THR A 81 -2.24 -3.45 -5.35
CA THR A 81 -1.46 -4.03 -6.46
C THR A 81 -0.06 -3.41 -6.56
N ARG A 82 0.09 -2.09 -6.34
CA ARG A 82 1.42 -1.46 -6.36
C ARG A 82 2.31 -1.89 -5.22
N ILE A 83 1.74 -2.06 -4.03
CA ILE A 83 2.47 -2.58 -2.87
C ILE A 83 2.89 -4.02 -3.17
N GLU A 84 1.93 -4.91 -3.47
CA GLU A 84 2.17 -6.33 -3.76
C GLU A 84 3.24 -6.55 -4.84
N LEU A 85 3.14 -5.87 -5.98
CA LEU A 85 4.08 -6.06 -7.11
C LEU A 85 5.48 -5.50 -6.85
N SER A 86 5.67 -4.71 -5.81
CA SER A 86 6.96 -4.11 -5.47
C SER A 86 7.59 -4.71 -4.22
N VAL A 87 6.99 -5.75 -3.64
CA VAL A 87 7.50 -6.47 -2.48
C VAL A 87 8.15 -7.77 -2.95
N GLY A 88 9.40 -8.01 -2.55
CA GLY A 88 10.09 -9.26 -2.89
C GLY A 88 9.47 -10.46 -2.19
N ASP A 89 9.57 -11.65 -2.78
CA ASP A 89 8.95 -12.88 -2.27
C ASP A 89 9.27 -13.17 -0.79
N SER A 90 10.49 -12.88 -0.34
CA SER A 90 10.92 -13.07 1.06
C SER A 90 10.17 -12.19 2.05
N GLU A 91 9.56 -11.09 1.58
CA GLU A 91 8.86 -10.09 2.37
C GLU A 91 7.33 -10.19 2.22
N MET A 92 6.84 -10.93 1.21
CA MET A 92 5.40 -11.11 0.94
C MET A 92 4.62 -11.67 2.14
N VAL A 93 5.28 -12.47 2.99
CA VAL A 93 4.68 -12.99 4.22
C VAL A 93 4.14 -11.88 5.13
N HIS A 94 4.71 -10.68 5.08
CA HIS A 94 4.29 -9.53 5.88
C HIS A 94 3.01 -8.86 5.39
N LEU A 95 2.48 -9.24 4.22
CA LEU A 95 1.19 -8.74 3.69
C LEU A 95 0.03 -9.71 3.95
N THR A 96 0.29 -10.86 4.59
CA THR A 96 -0.70 -11.92 4.76
C THR A 96 -1.89 -11.43 5.58
N GLY A 97 -3.09 -11.63 5.03
CA GLY A 97 -4.35 -11.28 5.71
C GLY A 97 -4.73 -9.80 5.67
N ALA A 98 -3.96 -8.95 4.99
CA ALA A 98 -4.38 -7.57 4.72
C ALA A 98 -5.45 -7.54 3.62
N GLU A 99 -6.56 -6.87 3.88
CA GLU A 99 -7.68 -6.69 2.96
C GLU A 99 -7.63 -5.33 2.25
N THR A 100 -6.95 -4.35 2.84
CA THR A 100 -6.82 -2.98 2.30
C THR A 100 -5.37 -2.58 2.06
N ALA A 101 -5.15 -1.58 1.20
CA ALA A 101 -3.82 -0.99 1.00
C ALA A 101 -3.28 -0.37 2.29
N ARG A 102 -4.18 0.16 3.13
CA ARG A 102 -3.84 0.70 4.44
C ARG A 102 -3.25 -0.36 5.34
N GLU A 103 -3.91 -1.50 5.49
CA GLU A 103 -3.44 -2.62 6.32
C GLU A 103 -2.09 -3.15 5.83
N MET A 104 -1.91 -3.32 4.51
CA MET A 104 -0.61 -3.69 3.93
C MET A 104 0.49 -2.70 4.33
N TRP A 105 0.20 -1.40 4.22
CA TRP A 105 1.15 -0.35 4.55
C TRP A 105 1.49 -0.30 6.05
N GLU A 106 0.48 -0.47 6.91
CA GLU A 106 0.65 -0.55 8.36
C GLU A 106 1.50 -1.75 8.78
N GLN A 107 1.22 -2.94 8.25
CA GLN A 107 1.98 -4.16 8.54
C GLN A 107 3.45 -4.00 8.16
N LEU A 108 3.73 -3.42 6.99
CA LEU A 108 5.10 -3.11 6.56
C LEU A 108 5.78 -2.12 7.50
N ILE A 109 5.13 -1.02 7.88
CA ILE A 109 5.66 -0.05 8.86
C ILE A 109 5.95 -0.75 10.19
N GLN A 110 5.00 -1.55 10.69
CA GLN A 110 5.14 -2.24 11.97
C GLN A 110 6.37 -3.15 11.97
N VAL A 111 6.53 -4.00 10.95
CA VAL A 111 7.65 -4.95 10.89
C VAL A 111 8.98 -4.24 10.66
N LYS A 112 9.03 -3.26 9.76
CA LYS A 112 10.29 -2.64 9.32
C LYS A 112 10.77 -1.53 10.25
N GLU A 113 9.87 -0.80 10.90
CA GLU A 113 10.22 0.29 11.82
C GLU A 113 10.26 -0.13 13.28
N ALA A 114 9.59 -1.22 13.68
CA ALA A 114 9.85 -1.83 15.00
C ALA A 114 11.27 -2.40 15.08
N ARG A 115 11.78 -2.99 13.98
CA ARG A 115 13.18 -3.47 13.89
C ARG A 115 14.20 -2.34 13.99
N GLY A 116 13.90 -1.16 13.45
CA GLY A 116 14.77 0.02 13.55
C GLY A 116 14.97 0.54 14.99
N ARG A 117 13.99 0.33 15.88
CA ARG A 117 14.07 0.75 17.29
C ARG A 117 14.93 -0.14 18.17
N SER A 118 15.16 -1.40 17.79
CA SER A 118 15.95 -2.35 18.58
C SER A 118 17.47 -2.18 18.40
N GLY A 119 17.93 -1.35 17.44
CA GLY A 119 19.34 -1.12 17.16
C GLY A 119 20.01 0.06 17.90
N ILE A 120 19.30 0.74 18.81
CA ILE A 120 19.78 1.99 19.47
C ILE A 120 20.15 1.77 20.96
N LEU A 121 20.14 0.54 21.47
CA LEU A 121 20.43 0.24 22.89
C LEU A 121 21.65 -0.68 23.12
N ALA A 122 22.76 -0.45 22.41
CA ALA A 122 24.05 -1.08 22.72
C ALA A 122 25.16 -0.05 22.80
#